data_AF-A0A946TT23-F1
#
_entry.id   AF-A0A946TT23-F1
#
_cell.length_a   1.000
_cell.length_b   1.000
_cell.length_c   1.000
_cell.angle_alpha   90.00
_cell.angle_beta   90.00
_cell.angle_gamma   90.00
#
_symmetry.space_group_name_H-M   'P 1'
#
loop_
_entity.id
_entity.type
_entity.pdbx_description
1 polymer ?
#
loop_
_entity_poly.entity_id
_entity_poly.type
_entity_poly.pdbx_seq_one_letter_code
_entity_poly.pdbx_strand_id
1 'polypeptide(L)'
;MDPADYASLKSIPAWTHELVPTLYLILGLATGGLILDALLHIFGAPISGLSFLCLLALGVAAILKWCYWKTIDNAPRETDLASATGLGVIGTVRVLDKPHTSENYLQKEMGFRVARKHAEKLRRIAMTALFAVPIILLGFWSRRWSDCLGLRPIV
;
A
#
# COMPACT_ATOMS: atom_id res chain seq x y z
N MET A 1 16.71 -1.10 -2.98
CA MET A 1 15.69 -1.30 -4.03
C MET A 1 15.08 0.06 -4.27
N ASP A 2 15.49 0.71 -5.36
CA ASP A 2 15.19 2.12 -5.60
C ASP A 2 13.72 2.29 -6.00
N PRO A 3 12.99 3.30 -5.49
CA PRO A 3 11.62 3.61 -5.96
C PRO A 3 11.53 3.81 -7.48
N ALA A 4 12.66 4.10 -8.13
CA ALA A 4 12.79 4.29 -9.57
C ALA A 4 12.51 3.02 -10.40
N ASP A 5 12.80 1.82 -9.88
CA ASP A 5 12.62 0.58 -10.66
C ASP A 5 11.14 0.25 -10.92
N TYR A 6 10.26 0.52 -9.94
CA TYR A 6 8.82 0.32 -10.11
C TYR A 6 8.18 1.34 -11.06
N ALA A 7 8.74 2.56 -11.12
CA ALA A 7 8.27 3.62 -12.02
C ALA A 7 8.75 3.44 -13.47
N SER A 8 9.71 2.56 -13.73
CA SER A 8 10.19 2.26 -15.10
C SER A 8 9.10 1.68 -16.00
N LEU A 9 8.11 0.98 -15.41
CA LEU A 9 6.92 0.47 -16.09
C LEU A 9 5.85 1.55 -16.19
N LYS A 10 6.16 2.60 -16.97
CA LYS A 10 5.27 3.74 -17.24
C LYS A 10 3.89 3.35 -17.79
N SER A 11 3.77 2.12 -18.30
CA SER A 11 2.53 1.52 -18.80
C SER A 11 1.52 1.16 -17.70
N ILE A 12 1.91 1.12 -16.42
CA ILE A 12 1.00 0.82 -15.30
C ILE A 12 0.82 2.08 -14.43
N PRO A 13 -0.25 2.86 -14.64
CA PRO A 13 -0.49 4.12 -13.92
C PRO A 13 -0.53 3.96 -12.39
N ALA A 14 -0.92 2.79 -11.90
CA ALA A 14 -0.97 2.51 -10.47
C ALA A 14 0.43 2.49 -9.81
N TRP A 15 1.48 2.16 -10.56
CA TRP A 15 2.85 2.01 -10.03
C TRP A 15 3.67 3.30 -10.15
N THR A 16 3.33 4.16 -11.11
CA THR A 16 3.97 5.48 -11.30
C THR A 16 3.34 6.60 -10.46
N HIS A 17 2.29 6.31 -9.70
CA HIS A 17 1.55 7.32 -8.95
C HIS A 17 2.43 8.01 -7.88
N GLU A 18 2.36 9.34 -7.80
CA GLU A 18 3.25 10.17 -6.97
C GLU A 18 3.20 9.86 -5.46
N LEU A 19 2.06 9.36 -4.97
CA LEU A 19 1.91 8.92 -3.58
C LEU A 19 2.70 7.65 -3.23
N VAL A 20 3.17 6.87 -4.22
CA VAL A 20 3.82 5.58 -3.96
C VAL A 20 5.14 5.75 -3.20
N PRO A 21 6.11 6.58 -3.63
CA PRO A 21 7.35 6.81 -2.88
C PRO A 21 7.11 7.29 -1.45
N THR A 22 6.21 8.27 -1.26
CA THR A 22 5.87 8.82 0.06
C THR A 22 5.30 7.74 0.98
N LEU A 23 4.39 6.90 0.46
CA LEU A 23 3.81 5.80 1.21
C LEU A 23 4.87 4.76 1.62
N TYR A 24 5.83 4.44 0.73
CA TYR A 24 6.92 3.52 1.05
C TYR A 24 7.82 4.05 2.16
N LEU A 25 8.16 5.34 2.14
CA LEU A 25 8.97 5.96 3.19
C LEU A 25 8.27 5.93 4.55
N ILE A 26 6.97 6.29 4.59
CA ILE A 26 6.21 6.31 5.85
C ILE A 26 6.01 4.89 6.38
N LEU A 27 5.70 3.91 5.52
CA LEU A 27 5.61 2.50 5.93
C LEU A 27 6.96 1.96 6.41
N GLY A 28 8.06 2.32 5.74
CA GLY A 28 9.41 1.98 6.18
C GLY A 28 9.72 2.52 7.57
N LEU A 29 9.43 3.80 7.81
CA LEU A 29 9.57 4.43 9.12
C LEU A 29 8.67 3.79 10.19
N ALA A 30 7.40 3.51 9.87
CA ALA A 30 6.46 2.91 10.80
C ALA A 30 6.87 1.49 11.21
N THR A 31 7.25 0.65 10.23
CA THR A 31 7.70 -0.73 10.49
C THR A 31 9.05 -0.79 11.19
N GLY A 32 10.01 0.04 10.79
CA GLY A 32 11.30 0.15 11.48
C GLY A 32 11.15 0.66 12.92
N GLY A 33 10.31 1.67 13.13
CA GLY A 33 9.97 2.19 14.46
C GLY A 33 9.29 1.15 15.34
N LEU A 34 8.34 0.38 14.80
CA LEU A 34 7.70 -0.75 15.49
C LEU A 34 8.71 -1.79 15.98
N ILE A 35 9.63 -2.21 15.10
CA ILE A 35 10.66 -3.20 15.45
C ILE A 35 11.59 -2.63 16.51
N LEU A 36 12.02 -1.37 16.37
CA LEU A 36 12.86 -0.69 17.34
C LEU A 36 12.17 -0.59 18.71
N ASP A 37 10.91 -0.15 18.74
CA ASP A 37 10.10 -0.05 19.96
C ASP A 37 9.98 -1.42 20.65
N ALA A 38 9.70 -2.49 19.90
CA ALA A 38 9.64 -3.85 20.43
C ALA A 38 10.99 -4.29 21.03
N LEU A 39 12.10 -4.06 20.34
CA LEU A 39 13.44 -4.40 20.84
C LEU A 39 13.76 -3.63 22.13
N LEU A 40 13.50 -2.32 22.17
CA LEU A 40 13.76 -1.49 23.34
C LEU A 40 12.99 -1.96 24.57
N HIS A 41 11.74 -2.42 24.39
CA HIS A 41 10.98 -3.05 25.48
C HIS A 41 11.59 -4.38 25.94
N ILE A 42 12.05 -5.23 25.01
CA ILE A 42 12.70 -6.51 25.33
C ILE A 42 14.00 -6.29 26.12
N PHE A 43 14.79 -5.27 25.77
CA PHE A 43 16.04 -4.92 26.45
C PHE A 43 15.84 -4.05 27.70
N GLY A 44 14.59 -3.70 28.05
CA GLY A 44 14.29 -2.91 29.25
C GLY A 44 14.67 -1.43 29.17
N ALA A 45 14.88 -0.88 27.97
CA ALA A 45 15.22 0.52 27.74
C ALA A 45 14.15 1.24 26.88
N PRO A 46 12.87 1.27 27.29
CA PRO A 46 11.81 1.90 26.49
C PRO A 46 12.03 3.41 26.37
N ILE A 47 11.87 3.94 25.17
CA ILE A 47 11.88 5.38 24.91
C ILE A 47 10.45 5.92 25.02
N SER A 48 10.24 6.83 25.97
CA SER A 48 8.94 7.48 26.15
C SER A 48 8.53 8.23 24.87
N GLY A 49 7.31 7.98 24.39
CA GLY A 49 6.76 8.63 23.20
C GLY A 49 7.07 7.93 21.87
N LEU A 50 7.99 6.97 21.80
CA LEU A 50 8.28 6.23 20.57
C LEU A 50 7.06 5.43 20.08
N SER A 51 6.37 4.74 20.99
CA SER A 51 5.15 3.99 20.65
C SER A 51 4.04 4.91 20.13
N PHE A 52 3.92 6.13 20.66
CA PHE A 52 2.98 7.14 20.18
C PHE A 52 3.33 7.63 18.77
N LEU A 53 4.62 7.90 18.49
CA LEU A 53 5.09 8.24 17.16
C LEU A 53 4.84 7.11 16.15
N CYS A 54 5.04 5.85 16.54
CA CYS A 54 4.74 4.69 15.70
C CYS A 54 3.24 4.59 15.40
N LEU A 55 2.38 4.81 16.39
CA LEU A 55 0.93 4.86 16.20
C LEU A 55 0.52 5.96 15.21
N LEU A 56 1.10 7.16 15.33
CA LEU A 56 0.84 8.27 14.43
C LEU A 56 1.30 7.95 13.01
N ALA A 57 2.51 7.39 12.84
CA ALA A 57 3.05 7.00 11.54
C ALA A 57 2.19 5.92 10.86
N LEU A 58 1.73 4.90 11.61
CA LEU A 58 0.80 3.89 11.12
C LEU A 58 -0.54 4.49 10.69
N GLY A 59 -1.08 5.42 11.48
CA GLY A 59 -2.33 6.13 11.15
C GLY A 59 -2.21 6.94 9.85
N VAL A 60 -1.14 7.72 9.71
CA VAL A 60 -0.86 8.49 8.48
C VAL A 60 -0.68 7.56 7.29
N ALA A 61 0.08 6.46 7.43
CA ALA A 61 0.25 5.48 6.37
C ALA A 61 -1.07 4.81 5.95
N ALA A 62 -1.96 4.51 6.91
CA ALA A 62 -3.28 3.95 6.62
C ALA A 62 -4.14 4.91 5.80
N ILE A 63 -4.17 6.19 6.19
CA ILE A 63 -4.91 7.24 5.49
C ILE A 63 -4.36 7.41 4.06
N LEU A 64 -3.05 7.54 3.91
CA LEU A 64 -2.42 7.67 2.60
C LEU A 64 -2.67 6.45 1.73
N LYS A 65 -2.64 5.23 2.29
CA LYS A 65 -2.96 4.01 1.55
C LYS A 65 -4.40 4.02 1.05
N TRP A 66 -5.34 4.44 1.90
CA TRP A 66 -6.74 4.55 1.55
C TRP A 66 -6.97 5.62 0.46
N CYS A 67 -6.37 6.81 0.59
CA CYS A 67 -6.41 7.85 -0.43
C CYS A 67 -5.83 7.36 -1.76
N TYR A 68 -4.68 6.69 -1.74
CA TYR A 68 -4.07 6.08 -2.93
C TYR A 68 -5.03 5.11 -3.63
N TRP A 69 -5.67 4.20 -2.88
CA TRP A 69 -6.65 3.28 -3.46
C TRP A 69 -7.86 3.99 -4.04
N LYS A 70 -8.36 5.03 -3.37
CA LYS A 70 -9.46 5.85 -3.90
C LYS A 70 -9.05 6.55 -5.20
N THR A 71 -7.82 7.06 -5.31
CA THR A 71 -7.36 7.73 -6.53
C THR A 71 -7.23 6.76 -7.70
N ILE A 72 -6.61 5.59 -7.50
CA ILE A 72 -6.47 4.60 -8.59
C ILE A 72 -7.81 3.97 -9.02
N ASP A 73 -8.77 3.85 -8.11
CA ASP A 73 -10.09 3.29 -8.41
C ASP A 73 -10.95 4.28 -9.22
N ASN A 74 -10.74 5.59 -9.02
CA ASN A 74 -11.43 6.66 -9.76
C ASN A 74 -10.63 7.17 -10.97
N ALA A 75 -9.43 6.64 -11.22
CA ALA A 75 -8.60 7.08 -12.34
C ALA A 75 -9.31 6.81 -13.68
N PRO A 76 -9.42 7.80 -14.58
CA PRO A 76 -10.02 7.62 -15.89
C PRO A 76 -9.29 6.52 -16.67
N ARG A 77 -10.04 5.61 -17.30
CA ARG A 77 -9.49 4.66 -18.29
C ARG A 77 -9.31 5.37 -19.63
N GLU A 78 -8.40 6.34 -19.68
CA GLU A 78 -8.24 7.24 -20.84
C GLU A 78 -7.32 6.71 -21.95
N THR A 79 -6.81 5.48 -21.83
CA THR A 79 -6.00 4.88 -22.90
C THR A 79 -6.89 4.10 -23.86
N ASP A 80 -7.17 4.70 -25.02
CA ASP A 80 -7.80 4.05 -26.16
C ASP A 80 -6.72 3.43 -27.08
N LEU A 81 -7.09 2.45 -27.90
CA LEU A 81 -6.19 1.83 -28.89
C LEU A 81 -5.55 2.88 -29.80
N ALA A 82 -6.29 3.95 -30.11
CA ALA A 82 -5.82 5.07 -30.91
C ALA A 82 -4.73 5.90 -30.21
N SER A 83 -4.83 6.13 -28.89
CA SER A 83 -3.81 6.84 -28.12
C SER A 83 -2.61 5.96 -27.79
N ALA A 84 -2.81 4.64 -27.59
CA ALA A 84 -1.74 3.68 -27.36
C ALA A 84 -0.84 3.45 -28.58
N THR A 85 -1.38 3.58 -29.80
CA THR A 85 -0.64 3.35 -31.05
C THR A 85 -0.19 4.63 -31.74
N GLY A 86 -0.68 5.79 -31.31
CA GLY A 86 -0.46 7.08 -32.00
C GLY A 86 -1.13 7.15 -33.38
N LEU A 87 -1.90 6.14 -33.77
CA LEU A 87 -2.57 6.06 -35.07
C LEU A 87 -3.94 6.76 -35.08
N GLY A 88 -4.37 7.34 -33.97
CA GLY A 88 -5.64 8.07 -33.87
C GLY A 88 -5.78 9.24 -34.85
N VAL A 89 -4.67 9.80 -35.33
CA VAL A 89 -4.65 10.88 -36.32
C VAL A 89 -5.02 10.39 -37.73
N ILE A 90 -4.92 9.08 -37.99
CA ILE A 90 -5.08 8.46 -39.31
C ILE A 90 -6.51 7.90 -39.48
N GLY A 91 -7.27 7.72 -38.39
CA GLY A 91 -8.66 7.27 -38.40
C GLY A 91 -9.02 6.37 -37.21
N THR A 92 -10.18 5.72 -37.28
CA THR A 92 -10.65 4.81 -36.22
C THR A 92 -9.78 3.55 -36.15
N VAL A 93 -8.99 3.40 -35.09
CA VAL A 93 -8.08 2.27 -34.91
C VAL A 93 -8.87 1.02 -34.50
N ARG A 94 -8.82 -0.02 -35.33
CA ARG A 94 -9.37 -1.35 -35.03
C ARG A 94 -8.26 -2.38 -35.07
N VAL A 95 -8.30 -3.33 -34.15
CA VAL A 95 -7.40 -4.48 -34.14
C VAL A 95 -7.60 -5.28 -35.44
N LEU A 96 -6.55 -5.40 -36.26
CA LEU A 96 -6.60 -6.10 -37.56
C LEU A 96 -6.76 -7.61 -37.36
N ASP A 97 -5.95 -8.17 -36.47
CA ASP A 97 -6.03 -9.55 -35.99
C ASP A 97 -5.62 -9.60 -34.52
N LYS A 98 -6.33 -10.41 -33.73
CA LYS A 98 -5.86 -10.69 -32.37
C LYS A 98 -4.54 -11.47 -32.47
N PRO A 99 -3.51 -11.16 -31.68
CA PRO A 99 -2.22 -11.84 -31.74
C PRO A 99 -2.30 -13.34 -31.41
N HIS A 100 -3.44 -13.81 -30.88
CA HIS A 100 -3.69 -15.22 -30.61
C HIS A 100 -5.19 -15.54 -30.76
N THR A 101 -5.49 -16.67 -31.41
CA THR A 101 -6.84 -17.21 -31.66
C THR A 101 -7.43 -17.91 -30.43
N SER A 102 -6.61 -18.26 -29.44
CA SER A 102 -7.04 -18.79 -28.13
C SER A 102 -6.82 -17.77 -27.03
N GLU A 103 -7.65 -17.81 -25.97
CA GLU A 103 -7.40 -17.03 -24.76
C GLU A 103 -6.08 -17.49 -24.13
N ASN A 104 -5.16 -16.55 -23.91
CA ASN A 104 -3.85 -16.84 -23.33
C ASN A 104 -3.99 -17.17 -21.84
N TYR A 105 -3.16 -18.06 -21.30
CA TYR A 105 -3.19 -18.47 -19.88
C TYR A 105 -3.15 -17.25 -18.93
N LEU A 106 -2.39 -16.21 -19.29
CA LEU A 106 -2.34 -14.93 -18.57
C LEU A 106 -3.71 -14.22 -18.48
N GLN A 107 -4.58 -14.34 -19.49
CA GLN A 107 -5.93 -13.73 -19.45
C GLN A 107 -6.91 -14.54 -18.60
N LYS A 108 -6.72 -15.87 -18.53
CA LYS A 108 -7.53 -16.78 -17.71
C LYS A 108 -7.09 -16.83 -16.24
N GLU A 109 -5.79 -17.04 -15.97
CA GLU A 109 -5.20 -17.16 -14.64
C GLU A 109 -4.76 -15.81 -14.02
N MET A 110 -4.13 -14.92 -14.80
CA MET A 110 -3.36 -13.77 -14.26
C MET A 110 -4.13 -12.43 -14.20
N GLY A 111 -5.44 -12.45 -13.91
CA GLY A 111 -5.90 -11.45 -12.95
C GLY A 111 -6.92 -10.38 -13.35
N PHE A 112 -7.64 -10.46 -14.47
CA PHE A 112 -8.79 -9.55 -14.64
C PHE A 112 -10.08 -10.05 -13.96
N ARG A 113 -10.26 -11.36 -13.80
CA ARG A 113 -11.50 -11.93 -13.25
C ARG A 113 -11.37 -12.35 -11.79
N VAL A 114 -10.38 -13.17 -11.44
CA VAL A 114 -10.18 -13.65 -10.06
C VAL A 114 -9.63 -12.55 -9.15
N ALA A 115 -8.63 -11.79 -9.60
CA ALA A 115 -8.07 -10.71 -8.79
C ALA A 115 -9.09 -9.58 -8.57
N ARG A 116 -9.93 -9.24 -9.56
CA ARG A 116 -11.01 -8.26 -9.36
C ARG A 116 -12.14 -8.77 -8.46
N LYS A 117 -12.52 -10.06 -8.57
CA LYS A 117 -13.52 -10.68 -7.68
C LYS A 117 -13.09 -10.69 -6.21
N HIS A 118 -11.79 -10.86 -5.94
CA HIS A 118 -11.27 -10.93 -4.58
C HIS A 118 -10.52 -9.66 -4.13
N ALA A 119 -10.41 -8.64 -4.98
CA ALA A 119 -9.64 -7.43 -4.70
C ALA A 119 -10.07 -6.77 -3.39
N GLU A 120 -11.38 -6.60 -3.18
CA GLU A 120 -11.91 -6.03 -1.93
C GLU A 120 -11.57 -6.88 -0.70
N LYS A 121 -11.68 -8.21 -0.82
CA LYS A 121 -11.34 -9.13 0.28
C LYS A 121 -9.86 -9.03 0.63
N LEU A 122 -8.97 -9.03 -0.37
CA LEU A 122 -7.54 -8.86 -0.21
C LEU A 122 -7.19 -7.48 0.38
N ARG A 123 -7.85 -6.42 -0.07
CA ARG A 123 -7.69 -5.06 0.48
C ARG A 123 -8.08 -4.98 1.94
N ARG A 124 -9.21 -5.59 2.33
CA ARG A 124 -9.61 -5.69 3.74
C ARG A 124 -8.56 -6.44 4.57
N ILE A 125 -8.11 -7.61 4.10
CA ILE A 125 -7.07 -8.39 4.79
C ILE A 125 -5.80 -7.55 4.96
N ALA A 126 -5.33 -6.89 3.89
CA ALA A 126 -4.15 -6.04 3.94
C ALA A 126 -4.32 -4.87 4.93
N MET A 127 -5.46 -4.17 4.94
CA MET A 127 -5.72 -3.10 5.91
C MET A 127 -5.73 -3.61 7.34
N THR A 128 -6.37 -4.76 7.57
CA THR A 128 -6.44 -5.35 8.91
C THR A 128 -5.07 -5.83 9.41
N ALA A 129 -4.33 -6.56 8.58
CA ALA A 129 -3.06 -7.15 8.97
C ALA A 129 -1.94 -6.11 9.10
N LEU A 130 -1.90 -5.12 8.20
CA LEU A 130 -0.80 -4.15 8.16
C LEU A 130 -1.02 -2.97 9.12
N PHE A 131 -2.27 -2.62 9.47
CA PHE A 131 -2.56 -1.44 10.27
C PHE A 131 -3.37 -1.75 11.52
N ALA A 132 -4.53 -2.41 11.39
CA ALA A 132 -5.40 -2.63 12.55
C ALA A 132 -4.73 -3.50 13.63
N VAL A 133 -4.09 -4.60 13.24
CA VAL A 133 -3.41 -5.50 14.18
C VAL A 133 -2.25 -4.81 14.90
N PRO A 134 -1.28 -4.15 14.21
CA PRO A 134 -0.20 -3.46 14.90
C PRO A 134 -0.66 -2.32 15.80
N ILE A 135 -1.69 -1.56 15.41
CA ILE A 135 -2.25 -0.48 16.23
C ILE A 135 -2.85 -1.02 17.53
N ILE A 136 -3.65 -2.11 17.45
CA ILE A 136 -4.26 -2.73 18.62
C ILE A 136 -3.17 -3.32 19.53
N LEU A 137 -2.17 -4.01 18.94
CA LEU A 137 -1.07 -4.58 19.69
C LEU A 137 -0.23 -3.51 20.39
N LEU A 138 0.14 -2.42 19.72
CA LEU A 138 0.85 -1.30 20.34
C LEU A 138 0.05 -0.65 21.46
N GLY A 139 -1.26 -0.45 21.26
CA GLY A 139 -2.15 0.11 22.29
C GLY A 139 -2.25 -0.78 23.53
N PHE A 140 -2.34 -2.09 23.34
CA PHE A 140 -2.37 -3.05 24.45
C PHE A 140 -1.00 -3.17 25.14
N TRP A 141 0.06 -3.26 24.35
CA TRP A 141 1.44 -3.44 24.82
C TRP A 141 1.91 -2.25 25.65
N SER A 142 1.73 -1.04 25.13
CA SER A 142 2.10 0.20 25.81
C SER A 142 1.41 0.32 27.17
N ARG A 143 0.10 0.08 27.23
CA ARG A 143 -0.68 0.15 28.47
C ARG A 143 -0.19 -0.84 29.53
N ARG A 144 0.04 -2.10 29.14
CA ARG A 144 0.52 -3.13 30.06
C ARG A 144 1.92 -2.84 30.61
N TRP A 145 2.80 -2.26 29.81
CA TRP A 145 4.16 -1.91 30.26
C TRP A 145 4.16 -0.69 31.18
N SER A 146 3.30 0.30 30.93
CA SER A 146 3.07 1.44 31.84
C SER A 146 2.57 0.97 33.20
N ASP A 147 1.67 -0.02 33.24
CA ASP A 147 1.15 -0.59 34.49
C ASP A 147 2.24 -1.33 35.28
N CYS A 148 3.15 -2.05 34.60
CA CYS A 148 4.27 -2.76 35.23
C CYS A 148 5.37 -1.82 35.77
N LEU A 149 5.60 -0.67 35.13
CA LEU A 149 6.64 0.29 35.53
C LEU A 149 6.16 1.36 36.52
N GLY A 150 4.86 1.41 36.85
CA GLY A 150 4.30 2.41 37.76
C GLY A 150 4.41 3.86 37.27
N LEU A 151 4.87 4.07 36.03
CA LEU A 151 4.98 5.37 35.40
C LEU A 151 3.60 5.78 34.87
N ARG A 152 2.78 6.36 35.76
CA ARG A 152 1.62 7.13 35.34
C ARG A 152 2.13 8.31 34.50
N PRO A 153 1.56 8.58 33.31
CA PRO A 153 1.81 9.85 32.65
C PRO A 153 1.32 10.96 33.59
N ILE A 154 2.25 11.82 34.00
CA ILE A 154 1.97 13.06 34.69
C ILE A 154 1.27 13.94 33.65
N VAL A 155 -0.04 14.06 33.77
CA VAL A 155 -0.75 15.24 33.28
C VAL A 155 -0.30 16.43 34.11
#